data_AF-A0AAD5CBA9-F1
#
_entry.id   AF-A0AAD5CBA9-F1
#
_cell.length_a   1.000
_cell.length_b   1.000
_cell.length_c   1.000
_cell.angle_alpha   90.00
_cell.angle_beta   90.00
_cell.angle_gamma   90.00
#
_symmetry.space_group_name_H-M   'P 1'
#
loop_
_entity.id
_entity.type
_entity.pdbx_description
1 polymer ?
#
loop_
_entity_poly.entity_id
_entity_poly.type
_entity_poly.pdbx_seq_one_letter_code
_entity_poly.pdbx_strand_id
1 'polypeptide(L)'
;MRKICILELLSAKKVRSFESVRDQESWNLVETMVNIEGAVAIILTKKIFTMMNVVVSRVAVGTKCKDQAMLIELIKQIEVLSGGFDVFDLFPSFKVLHLNMFIAGTDTSSVITEWAMFELMINPRVMHKLQGEIRRVLNGKKKVYESDIKDLDYLRLMINGTLRLHPHVPLIPREYRAKCEICGYNHQCMENRA
;
A
#
# COMPACT_ATOMS: atom_id res chain seq x y z
N MET A 1 15.85 -6.82 13.86
CA MET A 1 14.51 -6.71 13.24
C MET A 1 14.52 -6.83 11.72
N ARG A 2 15.25 -6.00 10.97
CA ARG A 2 15.30 -6.08 9.49
C ARG A 2 15.49 -7.49 8.91
N LYS A 3 16.43 -8.27 9.45
CA LYS A 3 16.68 -9.67 9.02
C LYS A 3 15.44 -10.55 9.19
N ILE A 4 14.76 -10.46 10.33
CA ILE A 4 13.52 -11.20 10.62
C ILE A 4 12.41 -10.75 9.65
N CYS A 5 12.24 -9.44 9.45
CA CYS A 5 11.22 -8.95 8.52
C CYS A 5 11.46 -9.47 7.09
N ILE A 6 12.70 -9.47 6.60
CA ILE A 6 13.03 -9.92 5.24
C ILE A 6 12.87 -11.43 5.09
N LEU A 7 13.36 -12.22 6.05
CA LEU A 7 13.40 -13.68 5.94
C LEU A 7 12.06 -14.33 6.30
N GLU A 8 11.35 -13.79 7.30
CA GLU A 8 10.15 -14.44 7.86
C GLU A 8 8.85 -13.79 7.41
N LEU A 9 8.80 -12.45 7.37
CA LEU A 9 7.54 -11.72 7.10
C LEU A 9 7.35 -11.38 5.62
N LEU A 10 8.42 -10.94 4.95
CA LEU A 10 8.42 -10.42 3.58
C LEU A 10 9.09 -11.37 2.59
N SER A 11 9.38 -12.61 3.01
CA SER A 11 9.90 -13.60 2.07
C SER A 11 8.86 -13.92 1.00
N ALA A 12 9.33 -14.24 -0.21
CA ALA A 12 8.43 -14.55 -1.32
C ALA A 12 7.47 -15.72 -0.99
N LYS A 13 7.92 -16.69 -0.19
CA LYS A 13 7.08 -17.79 0.32
C LYS A 13 5.97 -17.26 1.24
N LYS A 14 6.29 -16.37 2.17
CA LYS A 14 5.31 -15.80 3.11
C LYS A 14 4.32 -14.88 2.39
N VAL A 15 4.78 -14.01 1.49
CA VAL A 15 3.90 -13.11 0.71
C VAL A 15 2.91 -13.90 -0.13
N ARG A 16 3.35 -14.96 -0.81
CA ARG A 16 2.47 -15.86 -1.58
C ARG A 16 1.48 -16.63 -0.70
N SER A 17 1.84 -16.98 0.54
CA SER A 17 0.91 -17.68 1.45
C SER A 17 -0.37 -16.89 1.77
N PHE A 18 -0.38 -15.58 1.49
CA PHE A 18 -1.54 -14.70 1.66
C PHE A 18 -2.18 -14.25 0.33
N GLU A 19 -1.82 -14.85 -0.81
CA GLU A 19 -2.40 -14.55 -2.12
C GLU A 19 -3.94 -14.67 -2.11
N SER A 20 -4.46 -15.76 -1.54
CA SER A 20 -5.90 -15.99 -1.43
C SER A 20 -6.64 -14.93 -0.62
N VAL A 21 -5.98 -14.30 0.37
CA VAL A 21 -6.57 -13.19 1.13
C VAL A 21 -6.72 -11.97 0.23
N ARG A 22 -5.68 -11.63 -0.54
CA ARG A 22 -5.71 -10.49 -1.45
C ARG A 22 -6.74 -10.70 -2.56
N ASP A 23 -6.70 -11.85 -3.23
CA ASP A 23 -7.68 -12.18 -4.27
C ASP A 23 -9.12 -12.11 -3.76
N GLN A 24 -9.38 -12.62 -2.56
CA GLN A 24 -10.71 -12.60 -1.97
C GLN A 24 -11.18 -11.19 -1.64
N GLU A 25 -10.37 -10.37 -0.97
CA GLU A 25 -10.81 -9.01 -0.59
C GLU A 25 -10.88 -8.07 -1.81
N SER A 26 -10.00 -8.24 -2.80
CA SER A 26 -10.11 -7.54 -4.09
C SER A 26 -11.38 -7.91 -4.83
N TRP A 27 -11.76 -9.19 -4.84
CA TRP A 27 -13.02 -9.62 -5.43
C TRP A 27 -14.24 -9.08 -4.66
N ASN A 28 -14.21 -9.10 -3.33
CA ASN A 28 -15.28 -8.53 -2.49
C ASN A 28 -15.51 -7.05 -2.81
N LEU A 29 -14.44 -6.29 -3.05
CA LEU A 29 -14.54 -4.87 -3.43
C LEU A 29 -15.25 -4.71 -4.78
N VAL A 30 -14.85 -5.50 -5.78
CA VAL A 30 -15.48 -5.48 -7.13
C VAL A 30 -16.94 -5.90 -7.05
N GLU A 31 -17.27 -6.97 -6.33
CA GLU A 31 -18.64 -7.43 -6.12
C GLU A 31 -19.49 -6.36 -5.44
N THR A 32 -18.94 -5.70 -4.42
CA THR A 32 -19.60 -4.55 -3.77
C THR A 32 -19.84 -3.41 -4.76
N MET A 33 -18.94 -3.17 -5.72
CA MET A 33 -19.13 -2.12 -6.74
C MET A 33 -20.22 -2.48 -7.75
N VAL A 34 -20.24 -3.73 -8.22
CA VAL A 34 -21.21 -4.21 -9.22
C VAL A 34 -22.63 -4.23 -8.66
N ASN A 35 -22.78 -4.57 -7.38
CA ASN A 35 -24.09 -4.69 -6.73
C ASN A 35 -24.62 -3.36 -6.15
N ILE A 36 -23.96 -2.23 -6.41
CA ILE A 36 -24.49 -0.92 -5.98
C ILE A 36 -25.61 -0.50 -6.94
N GLU A 37 -26.84 -0.54 -6.45
CA GLU A 37 -28.02 -0.05 -7.16
C GLU A 37 -28.33 1.41 -6.78
N GLY A 38 -28.70 2.23 -7.76
CA GLY A 38 -29.25 3.58 -7.52
C GLY A 38 -28.28 4.65 -7.00
N ALA A 39 -26.98 4.35 -6.85
CA ALA A 39 -26.01 5.36 -6.42
C ALA A 39 -25.58 6.28 -7.57
N VAL A 40 -25.68 7.59 -7.34
CA VAL A 40 -25.20 8.63 -8.27
C VAL A 40 -23.67 8.74 -8.25
N ALA A 41 -23.04 8.50 -7.09
CA ALA A 41 -21.59 8.57 -6.92
C ALA A 41 -21.10 7.56 -5.88
N ILE A 42 -19.89 7.05 -6.09
CA ILE A 42 -19.21 6.13 -5.17
C ILE A 42 -17.94 6.80 -4.64
N ILE A 43 -17.83 6.90 -3.32
CA ILE A 43 -16.60 7.36 -2.66
C ILE A 43 -15.60 6.20 -2.64
N LEU A 44 -14.74 6.17 -3.66
CA LEU A 44 -13.78 5.09 -3.88
C LEU A 44 -12.71 5.01 -2.78
N THR A 45 -12.24 6.17 -2.31
CA THR A 45 -11.25 6.32 -1.22
C THR A 45 -11.62 5.48 0.00
N LYS A 46 -12.86 5.61 0.50
CA LYS A 46 -13.33 4.88 1.67
C LYS A 46 -13.35 3.36 1.43
N LYS A 47 -13.79 2.93 0.25
CA LYS A 47 -13.90 1.50 -0.07
C LYS A 47 -12.52 0.85 -0.24
N ILE A 48 -11.58 1.53 -0.91
CA ILE A 48 -10.19 1.07 -1.05
C ILE A 48 -9.53 1.00 0.33
N PHE A 49 -9.64 2.05 1.15
CA PHE A 49 -9.03 2.09 2.47
C PHE A 49 -9.53 0.94 3.36
N THR A 50 -10.86 0.70 3.38
CA THR A 50 -11.43 -0.44 4.11
C THR A 50 -10.89 -1.77 3.60
N MET A 51 -10.80 -1.98 2.28
CA MET A 51 -10.25 -3.20 1.71
C MET A 51 -8.79 -3.43 2.14
N MET A 52 -7.95 -2.39 2.06
CA MET A 52 -6.54 -2.48 2.47
C MET A 52 -6.41 -2.83 3.95
N ASN A 53 -7.20 -2.19 4.82
CA ASN A 53 -7.24 -2.53 6.25
C ASN A 53 -7.61 -3.99 6.49
N VAL A 54 -8.58 -4.52 5.75
CA VAL A 54 -9.00 -5.93 5.88
C VAL A 54 -7.86 -6.85 5.49
N VAL A 55 -7.21 -6.59 4.34
CA VAL A 55 -6.06 -7.37 3.86
C VAL A 55 -4.95 -7.35 4.89
N VAL A 56 -4.53 -6.17 5.35
CA VAL A 56 -3.42 -6.04 6.29
C VAL A 56 -3.78 -6.62 7.66
N SER A 57 -5.02 -6.50 8.13
CA SER A 57 -5.48 -7.13 9.39
C SER A 57 -5.36 -8.64 9.32
N ARG A 58 -5.86 -9.24 8.23
CA ARG A 58 -5.83 -10.69 8.04
C ARG A 58 -4.41 -11.21 7.86
N VAL A 59 -3.52 -10.44 7.23
CA VAL A 59 -2.12 -10.82 7.03
C VAL A 59 -1.29 -10.65 8.30
N ALA A 60 -1.44 -9.54 9.01
CA ALA A 60 -0.64 -9.20 10.18
C ALA A 60 -1.13 -9.90 11.45
N VAL A 61 -2.44 -10.01 11.65
CA VAL A 61 -3.06 -10.50 12.90
C VAL A 61 -3.78 -11.85 12.70
N GLY A 62 -4.01 -12.26 11.45
CA GLY A 62 -4.66 -13.54 11.13
C GLY A 62 -6.19 -13.49 11.11
N THR A 63 -6.80 -12.38 11.53
CA THR A 63 -8.27 -12.22 11.57
C THR A 63 -8.71 -10.86 11.02
N LYS A 64 -9.98 -10.75 10.62
CA LYS A 64 -10.58 -9.44 10.35
C LYS A 64 -10.77 -8.72 11.69
N CYS A 65 -10.39 -7.44 11.78
CA CYS A 65 -10.69 -6.65 12.96
C CYS A 65 -12.22 -6.53 13.13
N LYS A 66 -12.74 -6.81 14.33
CA LYS A 66 -14.19 -6.73 14.64
C LYS A 66 -14.68 -5.29 14.61
N ASP A 67 -13.85 -4.36 15.06
CA ASP A 67 -14.11 -2.93 15.06
C ASP A 67 -13.18 -2.22 14.07
N GLN A 68 -13.43 -2.45 12.78
CA GLN A 68 -12.62 -1.83 11.73
C GLN A 68 -12.72 -0.31 11.75
N ALA A 69 -13.88 0.25 12.11
CA ALA A 69 -14.09 1.69 12.12
C ALA A 69 -13.21 2.35 13.19
N MET A 70 -13.19 1.81 14.41
CA MET A 70 -12.32 2.31 15.48
C MET A 70 -10.84 2.17 15.11
N LEU A 71 -10.45 1.04 14.51
CA LEU A 71 -9.05 0.81 14.11
C LEU A 71 -8.60 1.78 13.01
N ILE A 72 -9.46 2.02 12.01
CA ILE A 72 -9.23 2.99 10.94
C ILE A 72 -9.06 4.40 11.52
N GLU A 73 -9.93 4.79 12.46
CA GLU A 73 -9.87 6.09 13.11
C GLU A 73 -8.57 6.27 13.91
N LEU A 74 -8.14 5.22 14.62
CA LEU A 74 -6.88 5.22 15.37
C LEU A 74 -5.66 5.39 14.45
N ILE A 75 -5.62 4.70 13.30
CA ILE A 75 -4.52 4.88 12.32
C ILE A 75 -4.45 6.34 11.87
N LYS A 76 -5.58 6.92 11.47
CA LYS A 76 -5.63 8.30 10.98
C LYS A 76 -5.15 9.29 12.03
N GLN A 77 -5.50 9.07 13.29
CA GLN A 77 -5.01 9.89 14.39
C GLN A 77 -3.50 9.73 14.59
N ILE A 78 -2.97 8.50 14.55
CA ILE A 78 -1.53 8.25 14.66
C ILE A 78 -0.78 8.93 13.51
N GLU A 79 -1.31 8.90 12.29
CA GLU A 79 -0.73 9.56 11.13
C GLU A 79 -0.58 11.07 11.34
N VAL A 80 -1.66 11.75 11.77
CA VAL A 80 -1.63 13.20 12.06
C VAL A 80 -0.66 13.53 13.19
N LEU A 81 -0.59 12.69 14.22
CA LEU A 81 0.30 12.87 15.37
C LEU A 81 1.76 12.49 15.08
N SER A 82 2.02 11.73 14.01
CA SER A 82 3.36 11.20 13.68
C SER A 82 4.30 12.22 13.04
N GLY A 83 3.94 13.51 12.96
CA GLY A 83 4.65 14.61 12.27
C GLY A 83 6.13 14.82 12.65
N GLY A 84 6.98 13.84 12.32
CA GLY A 84 8.41 13.78 12.63
C GLY A 84 8.84 12.67 13.60
N PHE A 85 7.93 11.87 14.17
CA PHE A 85 8.28 10.77 15.07
C PHE A 85 8.34 9.45 14.29
N ASP A 86 9.48 8.77 14.30
CA ASP A 86 9.55 7.45 13.67
C ASP A 86 8.92 6.42 14.62
N VAL A 87 7.81 5.80 14.21
CA VAL A 87 7.20 4.69 14.96
C VAL A 87 8.15 3.48 15.03
N PHE A 88 9.19 3.45 14.19
CA PHE A 88 10.31 2.53 14.32
C PHE A 88 11.17 2.82 15.56
N ASP A 89 11.17 4.01 16.16
CA ASP A 89 11.95 4.30 17.37
C ASP A 89 11.42 3.61 18.64
N LEU A 90 10.20 3.07 18.60
CA LEU A 90 9.56 2.33 19.70
C LEU A 90 10.04 0.86 19.83
N PHE A 91 11.26 0.55 19.39
CA PHE A 91 11.88 -0.77 19.56
C PHE A 91 12.02 -1.16 21.04
N PRO A 92 11.96 -2.47 21.42
CA PRO A 92 11.93 -3.66 20.57
C PRO A 92 10.70 -4.55 20.76
N SER A 93 9.47 -4.00 20.79
CA SER A 93 8.28 -4.83 21.03
C SER A 93 7.66 -5.44 19.75
N PHE A 94 7.26 -6.71 19.82
CA PHE A 94 6.53 -7.40 18.73
C PHE A 94 5.17 -6.73 18.43
N LYS A 95 4.57 -6.08 19.42
CA LYS A 95 3.31 -5.32 19.27
C LYS A 95 3.49 -4.12 18.35
N VAL A 96 4.59 -3.39 18.50
CA VAL A 96 4.95 -2.25 17.63
C VAL A 96 5.21 -2.71 16.19
N LEU A 97 5.77 -3.89 15.98
CA LEU A 97 5.98 -4.43 14.63
C LEU A 97 4.65 -4.63 13.87
N HIS A 98 3.64 -5.21 14.51
CA HIS A 98 2.33 -5.40 13.90
C HIS A 98 1.64 -4.07 13.61
N LEU A 99 1.73 -3.11 14.54
CA LEU A 99 1.19 -1.76 14.34
C LEU A 99 1.88 -1.05 13.16
N ASN A 100 3.20 -1.15 13.05
CA ASN A 100 3.95 -0.55 11.95
C ASN A 100 3.60 -1.18 10.59
N MET A 101 3.45 -2.50 10.53
CA MET A 101 2.95 -3.16 9.33
C MET A 101 1.54 -2.69 8.96
N PHE A 102 0.69 -2.44 9.98
CA PHE A 102 -0.68 -2.00 9.79
C PHE A 102 -0.76 -0.60 9.18
N ILE A 103 -0.07 0.36 9.80
CA ILE A 103 -0.02 1.75 9.35
C ILE A 103 0.62 1.83 7.96
N ALA A 104 1.85 1.31 7.82
CA ALA A 104 2.62 1.43 6.59
C ALA A 104 1.96 0.70 5.40
N GLY A 105 1.37 -0.46 5.63
CA GLY A 105 0.78 -1.28 4.56
C GLY A 105 -0.58 -0.78 4.10
N THR A 106 -1.37 -0.18 5.00
CA THR A 106 -2.75 0.24 4.69
C THR A 106 -2.77 1.57 3.96
N ASP A 107 -2.14 2.59 4.54
CA ASP A 107 -2.34 3.97 4.11
C ASP A 107 -1.67 4.22 2.74
N THR A 108 -0.37 3.93 2.64
CA THR A 108 0.40 4.09 1.40
C THR A 108 -0.23 3.36 0.21
N SER A 109 -0.65 2.10 0.39
CA SER A 109 -1.27 1.30 -0.68
C SER A 109 -2.62 1.87 -1.11
N SER A 110 -3.41 2.41 -0.16
CA SER A 110 -4.72 2.97 -0.43
C SER A 110 -4.60 4.23 -1.29
N VAL A 111 -3.73 5.16 -0.89
CA VAL A 111 -3.55 6.44 -1.58
C VAL A 111 -2.95 6.24 -2.97
N ILE A 112 -1.99 5.31 -3.16
CA ILE A 112 -1.48 5.00 -4.50
C ILE A 112 -2.57 4.40 -5.40
N THR A 113 -3.43 3.55 -4.87
CA THR A 113 -4.56 3.00 -5.65
C THR A 113 -5.56 4.09 -6.02
N GLU A 114 -5.82 5.03 -5.11
CA GLU A 114 -6.65 6.21 -5.38
C GLU A 114 -6.06 7.10 -6.48
N TRP A 115 -4.76 7.44 -6.40
CA TRP A 115 -4.08 8.17 -7.46
C TRP A 115 -4.11 7.45 -8.79
N ALA A 116 -3.86 6.12 -8.80
CA ALA A 116 -3.93 5.33 -10.01
C ALA A 116 -5.32 5.41 -10.66
N MET A 117 -6.38 5.33 -9.86
CA MET A 117 -7.75 5.46 -10.35
C MET A 117 -8.06 6.87 -10.85
N PHE A 118 -7.60 7.90 -10.12
CA PHE A 118 -7.71 9.30 -10.55
C PHE A 118 -7.05 9.52 -11.91
N GLU A 119 -5.79 9.11 -12.07
CA GLU A 119 -5.02 9.23 -13.31
C GLU A 119 -5.69 8.53 -14.49
N LEU A 120 -6.30 7.37 -14.24
CA LEU A 120 -7.05 6.65 -15.27
C LEU A 120 -8.35 7.39 -15.67
N MET A 121 -9.06 8.01 -14.71
CA MET A 121 -10.28 8.76 -14.98
C MET A 121 -10.01 10.04 -15.78
N ILE A 122 -8.90 10.74 -15.50
CA ILE A 122 -8.57 12.00 -16.18
C ILE A 122 -7.85 11.78 -17.53
N ASN A 123 -7.29 10.59 -17.78
CA ASN A 123 -6.58 10.24 -19.02
C ASN A 123 -7.27 9.10 -19.79
N PRO A 124 -8.34 9.36 -20.58
CA PRO A 124 -9.07 8.33 -21.31
C PRO A 124 -8.19 7.46 -22.23
N ARG A 125 -7.14 8.05 -22.84
CA ARG A 125 -6.19 7.30 -23.67
C ARG A 125 -5.45 6.21 -22.89
N VAL A 126 -5.02 6.51 -21.66
CA VAL A 126 -4.34 5.56 -20.77
C VAL A 126 -5.32 4.48 -20.32
N MET A 127 -6.54 4.88 -19.92
CA MET A 127 -7.60 3.95 -19.56
C MET A 127 -7.94 2.97 -20.68
N HIS A 128 -8.16 3.46 -21.91
CA HIS A 128 -8.47 2.60 -23.06
C HIS A 128 -7.34 1.62 -23.36
N LYS A 129 -6.08 2.06 -23.27
CA LYS A 129 -4.92 1.19 -23.49
C LYS A 129 -4.81 0.11 -22.42
N LEU A 130 -5.01 0.46 -21.14
CA LEU A 130 -5.00 -0.51 -20.03
C LEU A 130 -6.14 -1.51 -20.15
N GLN A 131 -7.37 -1.05 -20.41
CA GLN A 131 -8.50 -1.95 -20.63
C GLN A 131 -8.30 -2.85 -21.86
N GLY A 132 -7.63 -2.35 -22.91
CA GLY A 132 -7.27 -3.13 -24.09
C GLY A 132 -6.30 -4.26 -23.76
N GLU A 133 -5.26 -3.99 -22.97
CA GLU A 133 -4.35 -5.03 -22.47
C GLU A 133 -5.11 -6.08 -21.64
N ILE A 134 -5.91 -5.63 -20.67
CA ILE A 134 -6.69 -6.51 -19.78
C ILE A 134 -7.61 -7.43 -20.60
N ARG A 135 -8.38 -6.90 -21.55
CA ARG A 135 -9.28 -7.69 -22.40
C ARG A 135 -8.52 -8.72 -23.24
N ARG A 136 -7.34 -8.35 -23.76
CA ARG A 136 -6.50 -9.22 -24.58
C ARG A 136 -5.88 -10.36 -23.76
N VAL A 137 -5.28 -10.04 -22.62
CA VAL A 137 -4.52 -11.01 -21.80
C VAL A 137 -5.47 -11.93 -21.03
N LEU A 138 -6.53 -11.39 -20.43
CA LEU A 138 -7.45 -12.18 -19.60
C LEU A 138 -8.54 -12.91 -20.38
N ASN A 139 -8.73 -12.58 -21.67
CA ASN A 139 -9.61 -13.29 -22.61
C ASN A 139 -11.01 -13.63 -22.05
N GLY A 140 -11.68 -12.64 -21.43
CA GLY A 140 -13.05 -12.81 -20.91
C GLY A 140 -13.17 -13.59 -19.58
N LYS A 141 -12.05 -13.89 -18.91
CA LYS A 141 -12.05 -14.49 -17.57
C LYS A 141 -12.85 -13.63 -16.59
N LYS A 142 -13.85 -14.23 -15.92
CA LYS A 142 -14.76 -13.51 -15.00
C LYS A 142 -14.12 -13.14 -13.67
N LYS A 143 -13.25 -14.01 -13.13
CA LYS A 143 -12.56 -13.82 -11.86
C LYS A 143 -11.05 -13.86 -12.09
N VAL A 144 -10.38 -12.79 -11.68
CA VAL A 144 -8.94 -12.59 -11.85
C VAL A 144 -8.24 -12.95 -10.55
N TYR A 145 -7.09 -13.62 -10.66
CA TYR A 145 -6.21 -13.98 -9.54
C TYR A 145 -4.87 -13.28 -9.72
N GLU A 146 -4.10 -13.11 -8.64
CA GLU A 146 -2.77 -12.48 -8.68
C GLU A 146 -1.83 -13.15 -9.70
N SER A 147 -1.93 -14.46 -9.87
CA SER A 147 -1.20 -15.21 -10.90
C SER A 147 -1.45 -14.74 -12.34
N ASP A 148 -2.64 -14.20 -12.65
CA ASP A 148 -2.99 -13.67 -13.98
C ASP A 148 -2.43 -12.26 -14.24
N ILE A 149 -2.04 -11.55 -13.18
CA ILE A 149 -1.61 -10.15 -13.25
C ILE A 149 -0.18 -10.03 -13.79
N LYS A 150 0.61 -11.11 -13.68
CA LYS A 150 2.03 -11.12 -14.05
C LYS A 150 2.28 -10.77 -15.51
N ASP A 151 1.31 -11.05 -16.39
CA ASP A 151 1.41 -10.83 -17.84
C ASP A 151 0.82 -9.48 -18.28
N LEU A 152 0.42 -8.61 -17.34
CA LEU A 152 -0.10 -7.26 -17.61
C LEU A 152 1.02 -6.22 -17.54
N ASP A 153 1.82 -6.13 -18.60
CA ASP A 153 2.98 -5.23 -18.68
C ASP A 153 2.61 -3.75 -18.59
N TYR A 154 1.55 -3.33 -19.27
CA TYR A 154 1.10 -1.94 -19.26
C TYR A 154 0.48 -1.56 -17.92
N LEU A 155 -0.21 -2.47 -17.24
CA LEU A 155 -0.62 -2.27 -15.84
C LEU A 155 0.59 -1.96 -14.95
N ARG A 156 1.67 -2.74 -15.07
CA ARG A 156 2.92 -2.49 -14.34
C ARG A 156 3.53 -1.12 -14.68
N LEU A 157 3.55 -0.73 -15.95
CA LEU A 157 4.01 0.59 -16.37
C LEU A 157 3.15 1.71 -15.78
N MET A 158 1.83 1.53 -15.73
CA MET A 158 0.90 2.49 -15.14
C MET A 158 1.17 2.66 -13.65
N ILE A 159 1.30 1.56 -12.90
CA ILE A 159 1.63 1.59 -11.46
C ILE A 159 2.95 2.33 -11.21
N ASN A 160 4.00 2.02 -11.99
CA ASN A 160 5.29 2.69 -11.90
C ASN A 160 5.18 4.19 -12.25
N GLY A 161 4.35 4.54 -13.24
CA GLY A 161 4.06 5.92 -13.61
C GLY A 161 3.39 6.69 -12.47
N THR A 162 2.39 6.09 -11.82
CA THR A 162 1.68 6.65 -10.66
C THR A 162 2.64 6.87 -9.50
N LEU A 163 3.46 5.89 -9.13
CA LEU A 163 4.44 6.02 -8.05
C LEU A 163 5.50 7.10 -8.31
N ARG A 164 5.83 7.34 -9.59
CA ARG A 164 6.77 8.39 -10.00
C ARG A 164 6.17 9.79 -9.87
N LEU A 165 4.89 9.95 -10.20
CA LEU A 165 4.20 11.25 -10.13
C LEU A 165 3.71 11.57 -8.72
N HIS A 166 3.28 10.55 -7.98
CA HIS A 166 2.64 10.66 -6.66
C HIS A 166 3.40 9.83 -5.62
N PRO A 167 4.67 10.18 -5.28
CA PRO A 167 5.40 9.47 -4.25
C PRO A 167 4.80 9.78 -2.86
N HIS A 168 4.10 8.81 -2.27
CA HIS A 168 3.44 8.99 -0.95
C HIS A 168 4.41 9.34 0.18
N VAL A 169 5.65 8.84 0.08
CA VAL A 169 6.75 9.15 0.99
C VAL A 169 7.82 9.89 0.19
N PRO A 170 7.64 11.20 -0.08
CA PRO A 170 8.52 11.96 -0.98
C PRO A 170 9.91 12.20 -0.37
N LEU A 171 10.01 12.19 0.96
CA LEU A 171 11.25 12.37 1.70
C LEU A 171 11.47 11.19 2.63
N ILE A 172 12.68 10.65 2.60
CA ILE A 172 13.12 9.66 3.56
C ILE A 172 14.34 10.25 4.28
N PRO A 173 14.19 10.67 5.55
CA PRO A 173 15.30 11.19 6.33
C PRO A 173 16.44 10.16 6.41
N ARG A 174 17.66 10.68 6.30
CA ARG A 174 18.91 9.93 6.46
C ARG A 174 19.84 10.75 7.32
N GLU A 175 20.40 10.10 8.33
CA GLU A 175 21.41 10.70 9.20
C GLU A 175 22.81 10.20 8.83
N TYR A 176 23.77 11.11 8.93
CA TYR A 176 25.18 10.81 8.71
C TYR A 176 25.76 10.12 9.94
N ARG A 177 26.26 8.89 9.79
CA ARG A 177 26.88 8.14 10.89
C ARG A 177 28.34 8.51 11.14
N ALA A 178 28.99 9.14 10.18
CA ALA A 178 30.38 9.59 10.23
C ALA A 178 30.54 10.80 9.31
N LYS A 179 31.67 11.52 9.47
CA LYS A 179 32.05 12.58 8.54
C LYS A 179 32.18 12.00 7.14
N CYS A 180 31.55 12.63 6.15
CA CYS A 180 31.67 12.24 4.75
C CYS A 180 31.64 13.45 3.83
N GLU A 181 32.27 13.32 2.67
CA GLU A 181 32.18 14.30 1.60
C GLU A 181 31.20 13.79 0.54
N ILE A 182 30.22 14.61 0.16
CA ILE A 182 29.27 14.31 -0.92
C ILE A 182 29.28 15.50 -1.88
N CYS A 183 29.63 15.26 -3.14
CA CYS A 183 29.69 16.28 -4.19
C CYS A 183 30.55 17.52 -3.83
N GLY A 184 31.67 17.34 -3.12
CA GLY A 184 32.53 18.46 -2.69
C GLY A 184 32.11 19.13 -1.37
N TYR A 185 31.00 18.70 -0.76
CA TYR A 185 30.50 19.25 0.50
C TYR A 185 30.78 18.29 1.65
N ASN A 186 31.36 18.83 2.73
CA ASN A 186 31.61 18.08 3.96
C ASN A 186 30.33 18.02 4.81
N HIS A 187 29.91 16.81 5.13
CA HIS A 187 28.81 16.51 6.05
C HIS A 187 29.38 15.87 7.32
N GLN A 188 28.86 16.27 8.47
CA GLN A 188 29.24 15.71 9.77
C GLN A 188 27.99 15.23 10.51
N CYS A 189 28.14 14.15 11.28
CA CYS A 189 27.12 13.70 12.21
C CYS A 189 26.76 14.85 13.18
N MET A 190 25.48 15.15 13.35
CA MET A 190 25.05 16.05 14.42
C MET A 190 25.22 15.31 15.74
N GLU A 191 26.37 15.47 16.39
CA GLU A 191 26.57 14.99 17.76
C GLU A 191 25.60 15.77 18.68
N ASN A 192 24.52 15.09 19.09
CA ASN A 192 23.56 15.42 20.15
C ASN A 192 23.44 16.91 20.52
N ARG A 193 22.40 17.59 20.01
CA ARG A 193 21.72 18.60 20.84
C ARG A 193 20.64 17.87 21.64
N ALA A 194 20.85 17.89 22.96
CA ALA A 194 20.00 17.31 24.00
C ALA A 194 18.53 17.72 23.88
#